data_AF-A0A2W1BXS6-F1
#
_entry.id   AF-A0A2W1BXS6-F1
#
_cell.length_a   1.000
_cell.length_b   1.000
_cell.length_c   1.000
_cell.angle_alpha   90.00
_cell.angle_beta   90.00
_cell.angle_gamma   90.00
#
_symmetry.space_group_name_H-M   'P 1'
#
loop_
_entity.id
_entity.type
_entity.pdbx_description
1 polymer ?
#
loop_
_entity_poly.entity_id
_entity_poly.type
_entity_poly.pdbx_seq_one_letter_code
_entity_poly.pdbx_strand_id
1 'polypeptide(L)'
;MNALSDMNDEEFVPFLHSLGADTYKKSFEWMLNDRDFAGVLRWLHSNLDHNNALTAREECRLTKEELSLEISKLNSSYLQWKDDESAAGQECLTLAQEVETITDGLLEVIADTLDMYSNCHCDKGIAKKFFTFGPFDTYRQSQTLFRSHFELFTSKRFSRRINDSSSDEELKAVLVEATSLEEKLSDAIEAYIESKVDLAGEQAKLALLANYKDVHPSQITSCLLEAQSELEILDQEETILYQQVHNAARQLVDTRTNHAVETVANCALAVRQQVHIDLSHLLDTCQRALSLDRVLYTALRHELKAVEEFLQLADQIKQYAVADGRAVLSRIDSMKAICAEQSTCEDKLLSSDILVQSLLHILGAQSGDPSLIVKLYNETRELVKELQHNVDDECRRRENFAEKYKESSQLRTYLYDGCTRQPRRSDRAVSALTHTLKQHMQIFDNRVLDASSLFASVKNGDKHNLRKLWQWFLTDPARLLHALKNANCNI
;
A
#
# COMPACT_ATOMS: atom_id res chain seq x y z
N MET A 1 50.83 32.78 79.64
CA MET A 1 50.91 31.40 80.16
C MET A 1 49.79 30.63 79.51
N ASN A 2 50.13 29.73 78.59
CA ASN A 2 49.19 29.02 77.72
C ASN A 2 48.59 27.83 78.47
N ALA A 3 47.29 27.86 78.75
CA ALA A 3 46.50 26.66 79.01
C ALA A 3 45.67 26.40 77.75
N LEU A 4 46.30 25.80 76.74
CA LEU A 4 45.61 25.22 75.59
C LEU A 4 45.16 23.82 76.01
N SER A 5 43.86 23.51 75.90
CA SER A 5 43.31 22.22 76.33
C SER A 5 44.05 21.06 75.68
N ASP A 6 44.47 20.11 76.51
CA ASP A 6 45.12 18.89 76.07
C ASP A 6 44.06 17.96 75.46
N MET A 7 44.12 17.81 74.13
CA MET A 7 43.29 16.84 73.38
C MET A 7 43.62 15.44 73.89
N ASN A 8 42.63 14.76 74.48
CA ASN A 8 42.80 13.45 75.09
C ASN A 8 42.25 12.34 74.18
N ASP A 9 42.47 11.08 74.57
CA ASP A 9 41.96 9.93 73.82
C ASP A 9 40.42 9.91 73.72
N GLU A 10 39.72 10.51 74.70
CA GLU A 10 38.26 10.57 74.72
C GLU A 10 37.70 11.45 73.59
N GLU A 11 38.43 12.47 73.15
CA GLU A 11 38.06 13.32 72.00
C GLU A 11 38.63 12.78 70.69
N PHE A 12 39.87 12.27 70.70
CA PHE A 12 40.58 11.90 69.47
C PHE A 12 40.18 10.53 68.91
N VAL A 13 39.82 9.55 69.75
CA VAL A 13 39.39 8.22 69.29
C VAL A 13 38.04 8.26 68.55
N PRO A 14 37.00 8.97 69.03
CA PRO A 14 35.78 9.19 68.27
C PRO A 14 36.01 9.89 66.92
N PHE A 15 36.91 10.88 66.87
CA PHE A 15 37.30 11.55 65.62
C PHE A 15 37.91 10.57 64.61
N LEU A 16 38.83 9.68 65.02
CA LEU A 16 39.39 8.66 64.13
C LEU A 16 38.33 7.66 63.63
N HIS A 17 37.36 7.31 64.48
CA HIS A 17 36.22 6.48 64.06
C HIS A 17 35.33 7.19 63.03
N SER A 18 35.10 8.50 63.16
CA SER A 18 34.36 9.29 62.16
C SER A 18 35.05 9.30 60.78
N LEU A 19 36.37 9.15 60.75
CA LEU A 19 37.17 9.01 59.53
C LEU A 19 37.21 7.58 58.98
N GLY A 20 36.60 6.61 59.67
CA GLY A 20 36.57 5.19 59.30
C GLY A 20 37.83 4.41 59.69
N ALA A 21 38.64 4.93 60.63
CA ALA A 21 39.83 4.24 61.11
C ALA A 21 39.50 3.34 62.32
N ASP A 22 39.90 2.07 62.25
CA ASP A 22 39.78 1.14 63.36
C ASP A 22 40.90 1.37 64.39
N THR A 23 40.53 1.84 65.58
CA THR A 23 41.46 2.19 66.66
C THR A 23 41.84 0.99 67.54
N TYR A 24 41.18 -0.16 67.35
CA TYR A 24 41.40 -1.42 68.09
C TYR A 24 41.50 -1.27 69.63
N LYS A 25 40.78 -0.28 70.22
CA LYS A 25 40.83 0.06 71.65
C LYS A 25 42.24 0.38 72.19
N LYS A 26 43.16 0.80 71.33
CA LYS A 26 44.49 1.24 71.74
C LYS A 26 44.44 2.70 72.18
N SER A 27 45.26 3.04 73.17
CA SER A 27 45.44 4.43 73.62
C SER A 27 46.42 5.15 72.69
N PHE A 28 46.11 6.41 72.37
CA PHE A 28 46.90 7.32 71.56
C PHE A 28 47.47 8.49 72.38
N GLU A 29 47.23 8.52 73.69
CA GLU A 29 47.77 9.53 74.62
C GLU A 29 49.28 9.72 74.49
N TRP A 30 50.03 8.65 74.25
CA TRP A 30 51.48 8.73 74.06
C TRP A 30 51.88 9.55 72.82
N MET A 31 51.06 9.52 71.76
CA MET A 31 51.27 10.27 70.51
C MET A 31 50.70 11.68 70.61
N LEU A 32 49.62 11.86 71.38
CA LEU A 32 49.00 13.16 71.66
C LEU A 32 49.83 14.03 72.62
N ASN A 33 50.69 13.41 73.43
CA ASN A 33 51.63 14.09 74.33
C ASN A 33 53.03 14.29 73.71
N ASP A 34 53.32 13.66 72.57
CA ASP A 34 54.57 13.88 71.85
C ASP A 34 54.53 15.22 71.11
N ARG A 35 55.50 16.10 71.40
CA ARG A 35 55.52 17.48 70.92
C ARG A 35 55.58 17.59 69.40
N ASP A 36 56.18 16.60 68.73
CA ASP A 36 56.35 16.58 67.28
C ASP A 36 55.07 16.13 66.55
N PHE A 37 54.26 15.26 67.19
CA PHE A 37 53.02 14.73 66.60
C PHE A 37 51.77 15.49 67.04
N ALA A 38 51.72 15.95 68.29
CA ALA A 38 50.54 16.58 68.89
C ALA A 38 50.06 17.83 68.15
N GLY A 39 50.98 18.62 67.58
CA GLY A 39 50.65 19.82 66.81
C GLY A 39 49.96 19.48 65.49
N VAL A 40 50.44 18.44 64.79
CA VAL A 40 49.86 17.99 63.52
C VAL A 40 48.50 17.33 63.74
N LEU A 41 48.36 16.51 64.79
CA LEU A 41 47.10 15.84 65.11
C LEU A 41 46.02 16.83 65.56
N ARG A 42 46.37 17.86 66.35
CA ARG A 42 45.44 18.95 66.70
C ARG A 42 45.05 19.79 65.50
N TRP A 43 46.00 20.06 64.59
CA TRP A 43 45.70 20.76 63.34
C TRP A 43 44.73 19.95 62.47
N LEU A 44 44.94 18.64 62.34
CA LEU A 44 44.03 17.74 61.61
C LEU A 44 42.64 17.70 62.23
N HIS A 45 42.55 17.49 63.55
CA HIS A 45 41.28 17.50 64.26
C HIS A 45 40.53 18.82 64.07
N SER A 46 41.21 19.95 64.31
CA SER A 46 40.58 21.27 64.23
C SER A 46 40.18 21.63 62.80
N ASN A 47 40.99 21.32 61.77
CA ASN A 47 40.70 21.73 60.40
C ASN A 47 39.81 20.76 59.61
N LEU A 48 39.72 19.49 60.01
CA LEU A 48 38.78 18.55 59.38
C LEU A 48 37.38 18.64 60.00
N ASP A 49 37.30 18.97 61.30
CA ASP A 49 36.03 19.16 62.00
C ASP A 49 35.45 20.59 61.82
N HIS A 50 36.25 21.66 61.94
CA HIS A 50 35.74 23.04 61.75
C HIS A 50 35.36 23.38 60.30
N ASN A 51 35.87 22.67 59.30
CA ASN A 51 35.55 22.95 57.89
C ASN A 51 34.32 22.18 57.37
N ASN A 52 33.53 21.54 58.26
CA ASN A 52 32.37 20.72 57.88
C ASN A 52 32.68 19.61 56.85
N ALA A 53 33.95 19.23 56.67
CA ALA A 53 34.34 18.27 55.62
C ALA A 53 33.78 16.87 55.87
N LEU A 54 33.63 16.49 57.15
CA LEU A 54 32.99 15.25 57.57
C LEU A 54 31.47 15.31 57.40
N THR A 55 30.83 16.42 57.79
CA THR A 55 29.39 16.66 57.61
C THR A 55 29.00 16.66 56.14
N ALA A 56 29.75 17.36 55.29
CA ALA A 56 29.53 17.40 53.85
C ALA A 56 29.74 16.04 53.18
N ARG A 57 30.68 15.22 53.69
CA ARG A 57 30.87 13.84 53.22
C ARG A 57 29.70 12.95 53.58
N GLU A 58 29.13 13.12 54.77
CA GLU A 58 27.97 12.36 55.23
C GLU A 58 26.68 12.78 54.49
N GLU A 59 26.48 14.08 54.25
CA GLU A 59 25.40 14.60 53.39
C GLU A 59 25.51 14.08 51.94
N CYS A 60 26.72 14.02 51.39
CA CYS A 60 26.99 13.41 50.08
C CYS A 60 26.69 11.90 50.06
N ARG A 61 26.92 11.19 51.18
CA ARG A 61 26.58 9.77 51.32
C ARG A 61 25.06 9.58 51.34
N LEU A 62 24.34 10.38 52.12
CA LEU A 62 22.87 10.31 52.23
C LEU A 62 22.19 10.64 50.90
N THR A 63 22.61 11.71 50.23
CA THR A 63 22.09 12.07 48.89
C THR A 63 22.37 10.98 47.85
N LYS A 64 23.52 10.31 47.92
CA LYS A 64 23.82 9.17 47.05
C LYS A 64 22.93 7.96 47.33
N GLU A 65 22.60 7.70 48.59
CA GLU A 65 21.67 6.64 48.99
C GLU A 65 20.24 6.95 48.51
N GLU A 66 19.77 8.19 48.66
CA GLU A 66 18.49 8.65 48.12
C GLU A 66 18.42 8.55 46.60
N LEU A 67 19.46 9.01 45.89
CA LEU A 67 19.56 8.88 44.43
C LEU A 67 19.54 7.42 43.99
N SER A 68 20.25 6.53 44.71
CA SER A 68 20.25 5.10 44.42
C SER A 68 18.85 4.49 44.59
N LEU A 69 18.11 4.94 45.60
CA LEU A 69 16.75 4.50 45.86
C LEU A 69 15.78 5.00 44.78
N GLU A 70 15.93 6.26 44.35
CA GLU A 70 15.11 6.85 43.29
C GLU A 70 15.40 6.23 41.93
N ILE A 71 16.68 5.95 41.61
CA ILE A 71 17.08 5.18 40.42
C ILE A 71 16.45 3.78 40.46
N SER A 72 16.42 3.13 41.63
CA SER A 72 15.81 1.81 41.76
C SER A 72 14.30 1.84 41.51
N LYS A 73 13.59 2.85 42.02
CA LYS A 73 12.16 3.08 41.74
C LYS A 73 11.90 3.40 40.26
N LEU A 74 12.77 4.21 39.66
CA LEU A 74 12.66 4.55 38.24
C LEU A 74 12.86 3.31 37.38
N ASN A 75 13.83 2.47 37.72
CA ASN A 75 14.13 1.24 37.00
C ASN A 75 13.03 0.18 37.18
N SER A 76 12.43 0.07 38.37
CA SER A 76 11.26 -0.80 38.58
C SER A 76 10.04 -0.31 37.79
N SER A 77 9.82 1.00 37.75
CA SER A 77 8.76 1.59 36.93
C SER A 77 9.03 1.31 35.45
N TYR A 78 10.23 1.59 34.96
CA TYR A 78 10.62 1.33 33.57
C TYR A 78 10.40 -0.13 33.14
N LEU A 79 10.79 -1.09 34.01
CA LEU A 79 10.52 -2.51 33.77
C LEU A 79 9.03 -2.81 33.67
N GLN A 80 8.22 -2.24 34.56
CA GLN A 80 6.77 -2.38 34.53
C GLN A 80 6.16 -1.80 33.23
N TRP A 81 6.57 -0.60 32.82
CA TRP A 81 6.14 0.01 31.55
C TRP A 81 6.48 -0.87 30.34
N LYS A 82 7.68 -1.46 30.34
CA LYS A 82 8.13 -2.36 29.28
C LYS A 82 7.31 -3.66 29.23
N ASP A 83 6.99 -4.22 30.39
CA ASP A 83 6.14 -5.42 30.48
C ASP A 83 4.71 -5.13 30.03
N ASP A 84 4.16 -3.97 30.42
CA ASP A 84 2.82 -3.51 30.01
C ASP A 84 2.76 -3.23 28.49
N GLU A 85 3.79 -2.63 27.91
CA GLU A 85 3.92 -2.42 26.46
C GLU A 85 3.95 -3.76 25.71
N SER A 86 4.74 -4.72 26.21
CA SER A 86 4.83 -6.07 25.64
C SER A 86 3.49 -6.80 25.71
N ALA A 87 2.79 -6.73 26.85
CA ALA A 87 1.47 -7.33 27.04
C ALA A 87 0.42 -6.71 26.11
N ALA A 88 0.41 -5.39 25.96
CA ALA A 88 -0.48 -4.69 25.04
C ALA A 88 -0.17 -5.03 23.58
N GLY A 89 1.11 -5.18 23.22
CA GLY A 89 1.53 -5.62 21.88
C GLY A 89 1.03 -7.04 21.56
N GLN A 90 1.10 -7.94 22.53
CA GLN A 90 0.60 -9.31 22.38
C GLN A 90 -0.92 -9.35 22.23
N GLU A 91 -1.67 -8.56 23.01
CA GLU A 91 -3.13 -8.44 22.87
C GLU A 91 -3.51 -7.91 21.48
N CYS A 92 -2.77 -6.92 20.96
CA CYS A 92 -2.99 -6.40 19.60
C CYS A 92 -2.76 -7.47 18.52
N LEU A 93 -1.71 -8.29 18.68
CA LEU A 93 -1.44 -9.39 17.74
C LEU A 93 -2.55 -10.44 17.77
N THR A 94 -3.05 -10.81 18.95
CA THR A 94 -4.18 -11.74 19.07
C THR A 94 -5.45 -11.19 18.42
N LEU A 95 -5.77 -9.91 18.65
CA LEU A 95 -6.92 -9.25 18.01
C LEU A 95 -6.77 -9.18 16.49
N ALA A 96 -5.57 -8.93 15.98
CA ALA A 96 -5.31 -8.94 14.54
C ALA A 96 -5.55 -10.33 13.92
N GLN A 97 -5.09 -11.39 14.59
CA GLN A 97 -5.31 -12.78 14.16
C GLN A 97 -6.80 -13.16 14.19
N GLU A 98 -7.56 -12.70 15.17
CA GLU A 98 -9.01 -12.91 15.22
C GLU A 98 -9.73 -12.22 14.06
N VAL A 99 -9.33 -10.99 13.73
CA VAL A 99 -9.89 -10.25 12.57
C VAL A 99 -9.57 -10.96 11.26
N GLU A 100 -8.34 -11.46 11.10
CA GLU A 100 -7.92 -12.24 9.93
C GLU A 100 -8.77 -13.51 9.79
N THR A 101 -8.93 -14.26 10.88
CA THR A 101 -9.77 -15.47 10.93
C THR A 101 -11.23 -15.19 10.56
N ILE A 102 -11.82 -14.10 11.07
CA ILE A 102 -13.19 -13.70 10.73
C ILE A 102 -13.29 -13.33 9.25
N THR A 103 -12.27 -12.64 8.72
CA THR A 103 -12.24 -12.18 7.32
C THR A 103 -12.13 -13.37 6.37
N ASP A 104 -11.29 -14.34 6.68
CA ASP A 104 -11.15 -15.58 5.91
C ASP A 104 -12.45 -16.38 5.90
N GLY A 105 -13.11 -16.53 7.05
CA GLY A 105 -14.43 -17.17 7.11
C GLY A 105 -15.50 -16.42 6.30
N LEU A 106 -15.40 -15.10 6.20
CA LEU A 106 -16.29 -14.27 5.37
C LEU A 106 -16.03 -14.50 3.88
N LEU A 107 -14.76 -14.62 3.49
CA LEU A 107 -14.36 -14.93 2.12
C LEU A 107 -14.83 -16.32 1.69
N GLU A 108 -14.73 -17.32 2.57
CA GLU A 108 -15.26 -18.67 2.32
C GLU A 108 -16.78 -18.64 2.09
N VAL A 109 -17.55 -17.95 2.95
CA VAL A 109 -19.01 -17.84 2.78
C VAL A 109 -19.37 -17.13 1.47
N ILE A 110 -18.62 -16.10 1.08
CA ILE A 110 -18.82 -15.40 -0.20
C ILE A 110 -18.48 -16.32 -1.37
N ALA A 111 -17.38 -17.07 -1.29
CA ALA A 111 -16.96 -18.03 -2.31
C ALA A 111 -18.00 -19.14 -2.48
N ASP A 112 -18.47 -19.76 -1.40
CA ASP A 112 -19.53 -20.77 -1.40
C ASP A 112 -20.84 -20.22 -2.00
N THR A 113 -21.17 -18.96 -1.67
CA THR A 113 -22.37 -18.29 -2.20
C THR A 113 -22.23 -18.05 -3.70
N LEU A 114 -21.08 -17.57 -4.17
CA LEU A 114 -20.80 -17.33 -5.60
C LEU A 114 -20.77 -18.63 -6.41
N ASP A 115 -20.17 -19.70 -5.87
CA ASP A 115 -20.14 -21.02 -6.50
C ASP A 115 -21.56 -21.61 -6.59
N MET A 116 -22.39 -21.45 -5.55
CA MET A 116 -23.80 -21.81 -5.64
C MET A 116 -24.58 -20.97 -6.66
N TYR A 117 -24.34 -19.66 -6.77
CA TYR A 117 -24.99 -18.82 -7.79
C TYR A 117 -24.59 -19.23 -9.21
N SER A 118 -23.32 -19.59 -9.42
CA SER A 118 -22.82 -20.17 -10.67
C SER A 118 -23.59 -21.45 -11.05
N ASN A 119 -23.92 -22.28 -10.06
CA ASN A 119 -24.63 -23.54 -10.24
C ASN A 119 -26.17 -23.42 -10.25
N CYS A 120 -26.75 -22.27 -9.90
CA CYS A 120 -28.20 -22.05 -9.79
C CYS A 120 -28.95 -21.87 -11.13
N HIS A 121 -28.26 -21.84 -12.27
CA HIS A 121 -28.92 -21.77 -13.58
C HIS A 121 -29.77 -23.01 -13.91
N CYS A 122 -29.63 -24.09 -13.15
CA CYS A 122 -30.29 -25.37 -13.39
C CYS A 122 -31.57 -25.62 -12.57
N ASP A 123 -31.84 -24.89 -11.46
CA ASP A 123 -33.03 -25.15 -10.63
C ASP A 123 -33.58 -23.91 -9.87
N LYS A 124 -34.73 -23.39 -10.32
CA LYS A 124 -35.42 -22.23 -9.72
C LYS A 124 -35.97 -22.49 -8.31
N GLY A 125 -36.14 -23.76 -7.91
CA GLY A 125 -36.65 -24.13 -6.58
C GLY A 125 -35.62 -23.94 -5.47
N ILE A 126 -34.35 -24.21 -5.77
CA ILE A 126 -33.22 -24.11 -4.83
C ILE A 126 -32.90 -22.65 -4.53
N ALA A 127 -32.83 -21.80 -5.56
CA ALA A 127 -32.59 -20.36 -5.40
C ALA A 127 -33.63 -19.68 -4.49
N LYS A 128 -34.91 -20.08 -4.58
CA LYS A 128 -35.98 -19.49 -3.76
C LYS A 128 -35.89 -19.89 -2.29
N LYS A 129 -35.56 -21.16 -1.99
CA LYS A 129 -35.30 -21.63 -0.61
C LYS A 129 -34.04 -21.01 -0.01
N PHE A 130 -33.00 -20.79 -0.81
CA PHE A 130 -31.76 -20.14 -0.36
C PHE A 130 -31.96 -18.65 -0.05
N PHE A 131 -32.81 -17.95 -0.80
CA PHE A 131 -33.15 -16.56 -0.47
C PHE A 131 -33.95 -16.43 0.84
N THR A 132 -34.65 -17.50 1.25
CA THR A 132 -35.45 -17.51 2.50
C THR A 132 -34.71 -18.10 3.71
N PHE A 133 -33.71 -18.97 3.51
CA PHE A 133 -33.00 -19.69 4.59
C PHE A 133 -31.47 -19.70 4.44
N GLY A 134 -30.90 -18.97 3.47
CA GLY A 134 -29.47 -18.94 3.19
C GLY A 134 -28.67 -18.18 4.24
N PRO A 135 -27.32 -18.17 4.11
CA PRO A 135 -26.39 -17.73 5.16
C PRO A 135 -26.42 -16.20 5.39
N PHE A 136 -27.42 -15.49 4.86
CA PHE A 136 -27.60 -14.06 5.06
C PHE A 136 -27.84 -13.70 6.52
N ASP A 137 -28.51 -14.55 7.30
CA ASP A 137 -28.64 -14.33 8.74
C ASP A 137 -27.29 -14.52 9.46
N THR A 138 -26.48 -15.49 9.04
CA THR A 138 -25.12 -15.72 9.55
C THR A 138 -24.17 -14.58 9.17
N TYR A 139 -24.26 -14.10 7.93
CA TYR A 139 -23.55 -12.92 7.42
C TYR A 139 -23.99 -11.66 8.15
N ARG A 140 -25.29 -11.49 8.42
CA ARG A 140 -25.81 -10.36 9.19
C ARG A 140 -25.35 -10.41 10.64
N GLN A 141 -25.27 -11.60 11.24
CA GLN A 141 -24.69 -11.81 12.57
C GLN A 141 -23.19 -11.48 12.58
N SER A 142 -22.42 -11.93 11.58
CA SER A 142 -20.97 -11.62 11.50
C SER A 142 -20.72 -10.13 11.26
N GLN A 143 -21.52 -9.47 10.43
CA GLN A 143 -21.46 -8.02 10.22
C GLN A 143 -21.81 -7.24 11.48
N THR A 144 -22.77 -7.74 12.28
CA THR A 144 -23.16 -7.14 13.57
C THR A 144 -22.05 -7.30 14.60
N LEU A 145 -21.40 -8.47 14.65
CA LEU A 145 -20.22 -8.72 15.47
C LEU A 145 -19.03 -7.85 15.06
N PHE A 146 -18.73 -7.76 13.76
CA PHE A 146 -17.67 -6.90 13.25
C PHE A 146 -17.93 -5.43 13.60
N ARG A 147 -19.17 -4.97 13.44
CA ARG A 147 -19.57 -3.60 13.80
C ARG A 147 -19.46 -3.36 15.31
N SER A 148 -19.90 -4.32 16.14
CA SER A 148 -19.76 -4.24 17.59
C SER A 148 -18.28 -4.21 18.02
N HIS A 149 -17.42 -5.04 17.43
CA HIS A 149 -15.99 -5.05 17.72
C HIS A 149 -15.27 -3.81 17.19
N PHE A 150 -15.67 -3.30 16.03
CA PHE A 150 -15.16 -2.05 15.49
C PHE A 150 -15.59 -0.85 16.35
N GLU A 151 -16.83 -0.82 16.84
CA GLU A 151 -17.31 0.17 17.81
C GLU A 151 -16.60 0.01 19.18
N LEU A 152 -16.29 -1.21 19.62
CA LEU A 152 -15.52 -1.45 20.83
C LEU A 152 -14.04 -1.05 20.68
N PHE A 153 -13.45 -1.27 19.50
CA PHE A 153 -12.09 -0.87 19.16
C PHE A 153 -11.96 0.65 19.05
N THR A 154 -12.90 1.29 18.35
CA THR A 154 -12.94 2.76 18.25
C THR A 154 -13.24 3.40 19.60
N SER A 155 -14.21 2.89 20.38
CA SER A 155 -14.45 3.39 21.73
C SER A 155 -13.25 3.14 22.66
N LYS A 156 -12.64 1.95 22.71
CA LYS A 156 -11.42 1.75 23.53
C LYS A 156 -10.26 2.64 23.09
N ARG A 157 -9.99 2.78 21.79
CA ARG A 157 -8.83 3.53 21.25
C ARG A 157 -9.00 5.05 21.32
N PHE A 158 -10.22 5.55 21.12
CA PHE A 158 -10.50 6.99 21.20
C PHE A 158 -10.90 7.43 22.61
N SER A 159 -11.55 6.58 23.41
CA SER A 159 -11.77 6.87 24.84
C SER A 159 -10.49 6.72 25.67
N ARG A 160 -9.52 5.87 25.29
CA ARG A 160 -8.17 5.94 25.90
C ARG A 160 -7.47 7.25 25.59
N ARG A 161 -7.62 7.84 24.40
CA ARG A 161 -7.06 9.19 24.14
C ARG A 161 -7.74 10.30 24.93
N ILE A 162 -8.96 10.09 25.41
CA ILE A 162 -9.67 11.02 26.30
C ILE A 162 -9.25 10.81 27.76
N ASN A 163 -8.79 9.61 28.13
CA ASN A 163 -8.36 9.26 29.49
C ASN A 163 -6.83 9.27 29.71
N ASP A 164 -6.01 9.19 28.64
CA ASP A 164 -4.54 9.23 28.67
C ASP A 164 -3.98 10.61 28.29
N SER A 165 -4.84 11.57 27.89
CA SER A 165 -4.53 12.94 28.28
C SER A 165 -4.75 12.96 29.78
N SER A 166 -3.67 12.84 30.57
CA SER A 166 -3.61 13.49 31.87
C SER A 166 -4.32 14.83 31.68
N SER A 167 -5.48 14.95 32.31
CA SER A 167 -6.41 16.01 31.95
C SER A 167 -5.62 17.31 31.94
N ASP A 168 -5.88 18.21 30.98
CA ASP A 168 -5.20 19.51 30.96
C ASP A 168 -5.32 20.24 32.32
N GLU A 169 -6.29 19.81 33.15
CA GLU A 169 -6.47 20.10 34.57
C GLU A 169 -5.48 19.41 35.52
N GLU A 170 -5.13 18.13 35.35
CA GLU A 170 -4.06 17.44 36.10
C GLU A 170 -2.68 18.00 35.76
N LEU A 171 -2.39 18.25 34.48
CA LEU A 171 -1.16 18.92 34.08
C LEU A 171 -1.08 20.34 34.65
N LYS A 172 -2.18 21.09 34.63
CA LYS A 172 -2.26 22.40 35.33
C LYS A 172 -2.12 22.25 36.84
N ALA A 173 -2.70 21.23 37.46
CA ALA A 173 -2.59 21.01 38.90
C ALA A 173 -1.15 20.69 39.29
N VAL A 174 -0.46 19.82 38.54
CA VAL A 174 0.96 19.51 38.73
C VAL A 174 1.84 20.74 38.48
N LEU A 175 1.49 21.59 37.50
CA LEU A 175 2.24 22.82 37.21
C LEU A 175 2.01 23.89 38.29
N VAL A 176 0.80 23.98 38.86
CA VAL A 176 0.47 24.82 40.03
C VAL A 176 1.17 24.30 41.29
N GLU A 177 1.25 22.99 41.48
CA GLU A 177 1.95 22.38 42.61
C GLU A 177 3.47 22.56 42.47
N ALA A 178 4.02 22.40 41.27
CA ALA A 178 5.43 22.65 40.98
C ALA A 178 5.80 24.13 41.18
N THR A 179 4.96 25.07 40.75
CA THR A 179 5.18 26.51 41.00
C THR A 179 5.06 26.86 42.49
N SER A 180 4.12 26.24 43.21
CA SER A 180 4.03 26.40 44.67
C SER A 180 5.24 25.82 45.40
N LEU A 181 5.79 24.69 44.95
CA LEU A 181 7.01 24.11 45.51
C LEU A 181 8.24 24.96 45.15
N GLU A 182 8.30 25.56 43.97
CA GLU A 182 9.35 26.52 43.60
C GLU A 182 9.30 27.78 44.48
N GLU A 183 8.11 28.32 44.76
CA GLU A 183 7.93 29.48 45.64
C GLU A 183 8.40 29.15 47.07
N LYS A 184 7.99 27.98 47.61
CA LYS A 184 8.46 27.52 48.93
C LYS A 184 9.97 27.25 48.98
N LEU A 185 10.55 26.76 47.90
CA LEU A 185 12.00 26.54 47.82
C LEU A 185 12.73 27.89 47.78
N SER A 186 12.20 28.87 47.06
CA SER A 186 12.72 30.24 47.05
C SER A 186 12.69 30.83 48.46
N ASP A 187 11.56 30.75 49.14
CA ASP A 187 11.40 31.23 50.53
C ASP A 187 12.38 30.53 51.48
N ALA A 188 12.56 29.21 51.32
CA ALA A 188 13.48 28.43 52.15
C ALA A 188 14.96 28.78 51.89
N ILE A 189 15.33 29.05 50.64
CA ILE A 189 16.68 29.50 50.27
C ILE A 189 16.91 30.92 50.79
N GLU A 190 15.95 31.83 50.65
CA GLU A 190 16.03 33.19 51.21
C GLU A 190 16.22 33.14 52.73
N ALA A 191 15.40 32.38 53.45
CA ALA A 191 15.53 32.22 54.90
C ALA A 191 16.86 31.58 55.34
N TYR A 192 17.36 30.60 54.57
CA TYR A 192 18.67 30.00 54.82
C TYR A 192 19.81 31.01 54.64
N ILE A 193 19.72 31.84 53.60
CA ILE A 193 20.73 32.85 53.31
C ILE A 193 20.69 33.96 54.36
N GLU A 194 19.50 34.47 54.72
CA GLU A 194 19.33 35.41 55.84
C GLU A 194 19.96 34.87 57.13
N SER A 195 19.65 33.62 57.48
CA SER A 195 20.24 32.99 58.68
C SER A 195 21.76 32.85 58.60
N LYS A 196 22.34 32.61 57.42
CA LYS A 196 23.80 32.52 57.24
C LYS A 196 24.46 33.89 57.29
N VAL A 197 23.82 34.92 56.77
CA VAL A 197 24.28 36.30 56.83
C VAL A 197 24.26 36.79 58.28
N ASP A 198 23.15 36.60 59.01
CA ASP A 198 23.03 36.93 60.43
C ASP A 198 24.13 36.26 61.27
N LEU A 199 24.35 34.96 61.03
CA LEU A 199 25.38 34.20 61.74
C LEU A 199 26.79 34.73 61.45
N ALA A 200 27.08 35.05 60.19
CA ALA A 200 28.37 35.61 59.79
C ALA A 200 28.59 37.00 60.37
N GLY A 201 27.54 37.84 60.40
CA GLY A 201 27.55 39.17 61.02
C GLY A 201 27.83 39.11 62.53
N GLU A 202 27.15 38.21 63.26
CA GLU A 202 27.41 38.02 64.69
C GLU A 202 28.81 37.42 64.95
N GLN A 203 29.30 36.53 64.08
CA GLN A 203 30.68 36.02 64.17
C GLN A 203 31.73 37.12 63.95
N ALA A 204 31.52 38.00 62.96
CA ALA A 204 32.39 39.14 62.69
C ALA A 204 32.38 40.14 63.86
N LYS A 205 31.20 40.44 64.41
CA LYS A 205 31.03 41.29 65.60
C LYS A 205 31.74 40.72 66.83
N LEU A 206 31.64 39.41 67.07
CA LEU A 206 32.37 38.73 68.15
C LEU A 206 33.88 38.75 67.94
N ALA A 207 34.35 38.59 66.70
CA ALA A 207 35.77 38.71 66.36
C ALA A 207 36.31 40.14 66.57
N LEU A 208 35.53 41.17 66.22
CA LEU A 208 35.86 42.57 66.50
C LEU A 208 35.90 42.84 68.01
N LEU A 209 34.88 42.41 68.76
CA LEU A 209 34.85 42.54 70.23
C LEU A 209 36.03 41.85 70.91
N ALA A 210 36.54 40.74 70.35
CA ALA A 210 37.71 40.05 70.87
C ALA A 210 39.00 40.89 70.79
N ASN A 211 39.12 41.78 69.79
CA ASN A 211 40.28 42.67 69.62
C ASN A 211 40.30 43.85 70.61
N TYR A 212 39.17 44.15 71.28
CA TYR A 212 39.03 45.31 72.18
C TYR A 212 38.90 44.93 73.67
N LYS A 213 39.29 43.72 74.06
CA LYS A 213 39.07 43.20 75.42
C LYS A 213 39.94 43.84 76.53
N ASP A 214 41.06 44.49 76.16
CA ASP A 214 42.03 45.13 77.08
C ASP A 214 42.43 46.56 76.65
N VAL A 215 41.46 47.45 76.41
CA VAL A 215 41.72 48.83 75.94
C VAL A 215 41.90 49.82 77.11
N HIS A 216 42.96 50.63 77.10
CA HIS A 216 43.20 51.68 78.11
C HIS A 216 42.14 52.80 78.00
N PRO A 217 41.66 53.40 79.11
CA PRO A 217 40.55 54.38 79.09
C PRO A 217 40.72 55.58 78.15
N SER A 218 41.96 55.96 77.85
CA SER A 218 42.29 57.07 76.94
C SER A 218 42.16 56.74 75.45
N GLN A 219 42.01 55.47 75.10
CA GLN A 219 41.92 54.98 73.71
C GLN A 219 40.50 54.54 73.32
N ILE A 220 39.59 54.43 74.29
CA ILE A 220 38.21 53.95 74.11
C ILE A 220 37.49 54.71 73.00
N THR A 221 37.58 56.05 72.98
CA THR A 221 36.88 56.85 71.96
C THR A 221 37.40 56.61 70.54
N SER A 222 38.70 56.36 70.38
CA SER A 222 39.31 56.05 69.08
C SER A 222 38.91 54.66 68.61
N CYS A 223 38.96 53.66 69.49
CA CYS A 223 38.55 52.29 69.20
C CYS A 223 37.04 52.18 68.90
N LEU A 224 36.21 53.00 69.54
CA LEU A 224 34.77 53.03 69.32
C LEU A 224 34.42 53.62 67.94
N LEU A 225 35.13 54.68 67.52
CA LEU A 225 34.98 55.25 66.17
C LEU A 225 35.45 54.28 65.06
N GLU A 226 36.54 53.55 65.30
CA GLU A 226 37.05 52.53 64.40
C GLU A 226 36.06 51.36 64.25
N ALA A 227 35.57 50.81 65.37
CA ALA A 227 34.56 49.76 65.36
C ALA A 227 33.25 50.21 64.71
N GLN A 228 32.84 51.47 64.90
CA GLN A 228 31.65 52.01 64.24
C GLN A 228 31.84 52.13 62.73
N SER A 229 33.03 52.55 62.27
CA SER A 229 33.36 52.58 60.84
C SER A 229 33.40 51.19 60.22
N GLU A 230 33.92 50.19 60.94
CA GLU A 230 33.95 48.81 60.45
C GLU A 230 32.54 48.20 60.39
N LEU A 231 31.67 48.51 61.35
CA LEU A 231 30.26 48.11 61.30
C LEU A 231 29.52 48.73 60.11
N GLU A 232 29.76 50.00 59.78
CA GLU A 232 29.17 50.65 58.60
C GLU A 232 29.65 50.01 57.28
N ILE A 233 30.90 49.54 57.22
CA ILE A 233 31.42 48.82 56.06
C ILE A 233 30.79 47.43 55.96
N LEU A 234 30.65 46.71 57.07
CA LEU A 234 30.01 45.40 57.10
C LEU A 234 28.53 45.46 56.67
N ASP A 235 27.78 46.47 57.11
CA ASP A 235 26.37 46.69 56.71
C ASP A 235 26.24 46.97 55.19
N GLN A 236 27.21 47.70 54.62
CA GLN A 236 27.29 47.90 53.17
C GLN A 236 27.63 46.61 52.42
N GLU A 237 28.58 45.82 52.91
CA GLU A 237 28.95 44.52 52.33
C GLU A 237 27.78 43.53 52.38
N GLU A 238 27.06 43.49 53.51
CA GLU A 238 25.84 42.70 53.69
C GLU A 238 24.79 43.07 52.65
N THR A 239 24.51 44.37 52.48
CA THR A 239 23.55 44.85 51.48
C THR A 239 23.95 44.45 50.05
N ILE A 240 25.24 44.55 49.72
CA ILE A 240 25.77 44.14 48.40
C ILE A 240 25.62 42.63 48.20
N LEU A 241 25.94 41.83 49.22
CA LEU A 241 25.81 40.38 49.17
C LEU A 241 24.36 39.93 49.00
N TYR A 242 23.40 40.54 49.72
CA TYR A 242 21.98 40.28 49.52
C TYR A 242 21.54 40.58 48.08
N GLN A 243 21.98 41.70 47.51
CA GLN A 243 21.63 42.06 46.15
C GLN A 243 22.25 41.10 45.12
N GLN A 244 23.47 40.61 45.36
CA GLN A 244 24.12 39.61 44.52
C GLN A 244 23.41 38.27 44.58
N VAL A 245 23.04 37.81 45.78
CA VAL A 245 22.26 36.58 45.98
C VAL A 245 20.92 36.67 45.26
N HIS A 246 20.17 37.76 45.44
CA HIS A 246 18.87 37.94 44.81
C HIS A 246 18.96 37.91 43.28
N ASN A 247 19.98 38.57 42.72
CA ASN A 247 20.23 38.56 41.29
C ASN A 247 20.62 37.16 40.78
N ALA A 248 21.43 36.41 41.54
CA ALA A 248 21.81 35.04 41.18
C ALA A 248 20.61 34.08 41.23
N ALA A 249 19.75 34.20 42.25
CA ALA A 249 18.52 33.42 42.37
C ALA A 249 17.57 33.69 41.20
N ARG A 250 17.37 34.97 40.84
CA ARG A 250 16.56 35.34 39.67
C ARG A 250 17.11 34.76 38.37
N GLN A 251 18.42 34.87 38.13
CA GLN A 251 19.05 34.31 36.94
C GLN A 251 18.91 32.78 36.86
N LEU A 252 19.02 32.09 38.00
CA LEU A 252 18.81 30.64 38.06
C LEU A 252 17.37 30.26 37.68
N VAL A 253 16.37 30.98 38.20
CA VAL A 253 14.96 30.75 37.86
C VAL A 253 14.74 31.02 36.37
N ASP A 254 15.19 32.16 35.86
CA ASP A 254 15.02 32.53 34.45
C ASP A 254 15.66 31.48 33.51
N THR A 255 16.86 31.01 33.82
CA THR A 255 17.54 29.97 33.02
C THR A 255 16.81 28.64 33.06
N ARG A 256 16.33 28.21 34.23
CA ARG A 256 15.54 26.98 34.37
C ARG A 256 14.21 27.07 33.61
N THR A 257 13.49 28.17 33.74
CA THR A 257 12.22 28.39 33.03
C THR A 257 12.44 28.40 31.51
N ASN A 258 13.46 29.09 31.03
CA ASN A 258 13.80 29.10 29.60
C ASN A 258 14.14 27.70 29.09
N HIS A 259 14.91 26.91 29.85
CA HIS A 259 15.25 25.54 29.47
C HIS A 259 14.01 24.63 29.42
N ALA A 260 13.08 24.77 30.37
CA ALA A 260 11.82 24.03 30.36
C ALA A 260 10.96 24.39 29.14
N VAL A 261 10.83 25.69 28.81
CA VAL A 261 10.10 26.16 27.63
C VAL A 261 10.71 25.64 26.34
N GLU A 262 12.04 25.69 26.21
CA GLU A 262 12.76 25.19 25.04
C GLU A 262 12.58 23.67 24.88
N THR A 263 12.67 22.92 25.98
CA THR A 263 12.48 21.47 25.98
C THR A 263 11.06 21.11 25.53
N VAL A 264 10.04 21.77 26.08
CA VAL A 264 8.64 21.54 25.69
C VAL A 264 8.42 21.89 24.22
N ALA A 265 8.99 23.00 23.74
CA ALA A 265 8.89 23.40 22.34
C ALA A 265 9.55 22.37 21.39
N ASN A 266 10.73 21.85 21.76
CA ASN A 266 11.44 20.83 21.00
C ASN A 266 10.69 19.49 20.99
N CYS A 267 10.14 19.06 22.13
CA CYS A 267 9.29 17.87 22.20
C CYS A 267 8.03 18.03 21.32
N ALA A 268 7.36 19.18 21.40
CA ALA A 268 6.19 19.46 20.57
C ALA A 268 6.53 19.48 19.07
N LEU A 269 7.70 20.01 18.69
CA LEU A 269 8.19 19.98 17.32
C LEU A 269 8.45 18.56 16.84
N ALA A 270 9.13 17.73 17.64
CA ALA A 270 9.40 16.33 17.31
C ALA A 270 8.10 15.54 17.08
N VAL A 271 7.09 15.71 17.94
CA VAL A 271 5.77 15.09 17.77
C VAL A 271 5.11 15.56 16.46
N ARG A 272 5.13 16.86 16.16
CA ARG A 272 4.57 17.38 14.90
C ARG A 272 5.30 16.83 13.67
N GLN A 273 6.62 16.69 13.72
CA GLN A 273 7.40 16.10 12.64
C GLN A 273 7.03 14.63 12.42
N GLN A 274 6.86 13.86 13.50
CA GLN A 274 6.42 12.47 13.39
C GLN A 274 5.02 12.38 12.78
N VAL A 275 4.06 13.18 13.25
CA VAL A 275 2.70 13.24 12.68
C VAL A 275 2.75 13.61 11.19
N HIS A 276 3.60 14.54 10.79
CA HIS A 276 3.77 14.90 9.38
C HIS A 276 4.31 13.74 8.54
N ILE A 277 5.29 12.98 9.05
CA ILE A 277 5.82 11.79 8.39
C ILE A 277 4.72 10.75 8.22
N ASP A 278 3.96 10.46 9.27
CA ASP A 278 2.88 9.47 9.25
C ASP A 278 1.77 9.86 8.26
N LEU A 279 1.35 11.13 8.26
CA LEU A 279 0.36 11.65 7.31
C LEU A 279 0.86 11.61 5.87
N SER A 280 2.15 11.89 5.64
CA SER A 280 2.74 11.81 4.30
C SER A 280 2.76 10.37 3.78
N HIS A 281 3.11 9.41 4.65
CA HIS A 281 3.09 7.99 4.32
C HIS A 281 1.66 7.50 4.03
N LEU A 282 0.68 7.91 4.85
CA LEU A 282 -0.73 7.59 4.62
C LEU A 282 -1.22 8.14 3.28
N LEU A 283 -0.88 9.38 2.95
CA LEU A 283 -1.24 10.00 1.67
C LEU A 283 -0.69 9.21 0.48
N ASP A 284 0.61 8.84 0.49
CA ASP A 284 1.22 8.04 -0.57
C ASP A 284 0.54 6.67 -0.70
N THR A 285 0.27 6.01 0.43
CA THR A 285 -0.43 4.71 0.45
C THR A 285 -1.83 4.82 -0.15
N CYS A 286 -2.60 5.86 0.21
CA CYS A 286 -3.93 6.12 -0.36
C CYS A 286 -3.87 6.40 -1.86
N GLN A 287 -2.86 7.14 -2.34
CA GLN A 287 -2.67 7.39 -3.76
C GLN A 287 -2.37 6.11 -4.54
N ARG A 288 -1.55 5.22 -3.98
CA ARG A 288 -1.28 3.89 -4.56
C ARG A 288 -2.53 3.04 -4.61
N ALA A 289 -3.32 2.99 -3.53
CA ALA A 289 -4.59 2.26 -3.49
C ALA A 289 -5.57 2.79 -4.55
N LEU A 290 -5.72 4.11 -4.69
CA LEU A 290 -6.56 4.72 -5.70
C LEU A 290 -6.09 4.39 -7.14
N SER A 291 -4.78 4.30 -7.35
CA SER A 291 -4.24 3.90 -8.66
C SER A 291 -4.56 2.44 -8.98
N LEU A 292 -4.50 1.55 -7.99
CA LEU A 292 -4.86 0.15 -8.14
C LEU A 292 -6.36 -0.01 -8.44
N ASP A 293 -7.22 0.72 -7.72
CA ASP A 293 -8.67 0.73 -7.96
C ASP A 293 -9.01 1.17 -9.38
N ARG A 294 -8.32 2.19 -9.90
CA ARG A 294 -8.50 2.62 -11.30
C ARG A 294 -8.12 1.52 -12.28
N VAL A 295 -7.00 0.84 -12.06
CA VAL A 295 -6.57 -0.28 -12.91
C VAL A 295 -7.59 -1.42 -12.85
N LEU A 296 -8.01 -1.83 -11.66
CA LEU A 296 -9.03 -2.86 -11.45
C LEU A 296 -10.36 -2.50 -12.12
N TYR A 297 -10.82 -1.26 -11.96
CA TYR A 297 -12.03 -0.78 -12.63
C TYR A 297 -11.91 -0.88 -14.16
N THR A 298 -10.78 -0.46 -14.73
CA THR A 298 -10.57 -0.56 -16.19
C THR A 298 -10.49 -2.00 -16.69
N ALA A 299 -9.86 -2.90 -15.92
CA ALA A 299 -9.77 -4.31 -16.24
C ALA A 299 -11.16 -4.96 -16.21
N LEU A 300 -11.92 -4.76 -15.13
CA LEU A 300 -13.30 -5.26 -15.01
C LEU A 300 -14.21 -4.73 -16.12
N ARG A 301 -14.05 -3.46 -16.51
CA ARG A 301 -14.82 -2.90 -17.62
C ARG A 301 -14.44 -3.51 -18.97
N HIS A 302 -13.17 -3.87 -19.16
CA HIS A 302 -12.73 -4.58 -20.35
C HIS A 302 -13.30 -6.01 -20.39
N GLU A 303 -13.24 -6.74 -19.28
CA GLU A 303 -13.84 -8.08 -19.17
C GLU A 303 -15.35 -8.05 -19.43
N LEU A 304 -16.07 -7.07 -18.86
CA LEU A 304 -17.50 -6.90 -19.10
C LEU A 304 -17.81 -6.69 -20.59
N LYS A 305 -16.98 -5.89 -21.27
CA LYS A 305 -17.11 -5.67 -22.71
C LYS A 305 -16.81 -6.94 -23.52
N ALA A 306 -15.81 -7.72 -23.13
CA ALA A 306 -15.49 -8.99 -23.79
C ALA A 306 -16.65 -9.99 -23.64
N VAL A 307 -17.30 -10.04 -22.47
CA VAL A 307 -18.51 -10.84 -22.25
C VAL A 307 -19.67 -10.36 -23.13
N GLU A 308 -19.86 -9.05 -23.27
CA GLU A 308 -20.87 -8.49 -24.17
C GLU A 308 -20.62 -8.89 -25.64
N GLU A 309 -19.39 -8.77 -26.12
CA GLU A 309 -18.99 -9.18 -27.48
C GLU A 309 -19.19 -10.69 -27.68
N PHE A 310 -18.89 -11.52 -26.68
CA PHE A 310 -19.13 -12.96 -26.72
C PHE A 310 -20.63 -13.30 -26.79
N LEU A 311 -21.48 -12.60 -26.02
CA LEU A 311 -22.93 -12.78 -26.08
C LEU A 311 -23.50 -12.37 -27.44
N GLN A 312 -23.00 -11.29 -28.03
CA GLN A 312 -23.38 -10.87 -29.38
C GLN A 312 -22.97 -11.91 -30.43
N LEU A 313 -21.77 -12.49 -30.31
CA LEU A 313 -21.32 -13.58 -31.19
C LEU A 313 -22.21 -14.81 -31.02
N ALA A 314 -22.55 -15.20 -29.79
CA ALA A 314 -23.43 -16.33 -29.53
C ALA A 314 -24.83 -16.13 -30.14
N ASP A 315 -25.38 -14.92 -30.07
CA ASP A 315 -26.66 -14.59 -30.72
C ASP A 315 -26.55 -14.69 -32.25
N GLN A 316 -25.47 -14.18 -32.85
CA GLN A 316 -25.23 -14.31 -34.29
C GLN A 316 -25.13 -15.79 -34.71
N ILE A 317 -24.39 -16.62 -33.98
CA ILE A 317 -24.27 -18.07 -34.26
C ILE A 317 -25.65 -18.74 -34.17
N LYS A 318 -26.45 -18.40 -33.17
CA LYS A 318 -27.83 -18.89 -33.04
C LYS A 318 -28.68 -18.51 -34.25
N GLN A 319 -28.62 -17.25 -34.70
CA GLN A 319 -29.35 -16.79 -35.87
C GLN A 319 -28.91 -17.55 -37.14
N TYR A 320 -27.60 -17.77 -37.31
CA TYR A 320 -27.05 -18.57 -38.40
C TYR A 320 -27.54 -20.02 -38.36
N ALA A 321 -27.50 -20.68 -37.21
CA ALA A 321 -27.97 -22.05 -37.06
C ALA A 321 -29.47 -22.18 -37.38
N VAL A 322 -30.30 -21.21 -36.97
CA VAL A 322 -31.73 -21.18 -37.30
C VAL A 322 -31.97 -20.92 -38.80
N ALA A 323 -31.14 -20.09 -39.44
CA ALA A 323 -31.23 -19.85 -40.87
C ALA A 323 -30.80 -21.09 -41.69
N ASP A 324 -29.70 -21.73 -41.30
CA ASP A 324 -29.20 -22.95 -41.93
C ASP A 324 -30.18 -24.11 -41.77
N GLY A 325 -30.74 -24.31 -40.56
CA GLY A 325 -31.79 -25.30 -40.32
C GLY A 325 -33.01 -25.10 -41.23
N ARG A 326 -33.44 -23.85 -41.46
CA ARG A 326 -34.51 -23.54 -42.42
C ARG A 326 -34.11 -23.84 -43.87
N ALA A 327 -32.88 -23.53 -44.26
CA ALA A 327 -32.37 -23.83 -45.60
C ALA A 327 -32.28 -25.34 -45.86
N VAL A 328 -31.80 -26.11 -44.87
CA VAL A 328 -31.75 -27.58 -44.92
C VAL A 328 -33.15 -28.16 -45.05
N LEU A 329 -34.12 -27.71 -44.23
CA LEU A 329 -35.52 -28.14 -44.35
C LEU A 329 -36.10 -27.84 -45.74
N SER A 330 -35.89 -26.62 -46.26
CA SER A 330 -36.32 -26.25 -47.61
C SER A 330 -35.69 -27.12 -48.69
N ARG A 331 -34.42 -27.52 -48.54
CA ARG A 331 -33.73 -28.40 -49.48
C ARG A 331 -34.26 -29.84 -49.40
N ILE A 332 -34.56 -30.34 -48.21
CA ILE A 332 -35.22 -31.64 -48.02
C ILE A 332 -36.58 -31.65 -48.71
N ASP A 333 -37.38 -30.61 -48.52
CA ASP A 333 -38.70 -30.51 -49.17
C ASP A 333 -38.59 -30.43 -50.70
N SER A 334 -37.62 -29.67 -51.21
CA SER A 334 -37.31 -29.63 -52.65
C SER A 334 -36.88 -30.99 -53.19
N MET A 335 -36.05 -31.74 -52.46
CA MET A 335 -35.63 -33.08 -52.87
C MET A 335 -36.81 -34.05 -52.87
N LYS A 336 -37.68 -34.00 -51.86
CA LYS A 336 -38.91 -34.82 -51.83
C LYS A 336 -39.81 -34.51 -53.02
N ALA A 337 -39.96 -33.24 -53.39
CA ALA A 337 -40.73 -32.83 -54.56
C ALA A 337 -40.14 -33.38 -55.86
N ILE A 338 -38.81 -33.30 -56.03
CA ILE A 338 -38.11 -33.87 -57.19
C ILE A 338 -38.29 -35.39 -57.24
N CYS A 339 -38.13 -36.10 -56.12
CA CYS A 339 -38.35 -37.54 -56.07
C CYS A 339 -39.80 -37.91 -56.43
N ALA A 340 -40.79 -37.16 -55.96
CA ALA A 340 -42.18 -37.39 -56.31
C ALA A 340 -42.45 -37.13 -57.81
N GLU A 341 -41.87 -36.07 -58.38
CA GLU A 341 -41.93 -35.79 -59.82
C GLU A 341 -41.25 -36.90 -60.63
N GLN A 342 -40.09 -37.38 -60.18
CA GLN A 342 -39.37 -38.47 -60.82
C GLN A 342 -40.17 -39.77 -60.78
N SER A 343 -40.75 -40.16 -59.64
CA SER A 343 -41.64 -41.32 -59.56
C SER A 343 -42.85 -41.17 -60.50
N THR A 344 -43.42 -39.97 -60.59
CA THR A 344 -44.52 -39.69 -61.53
C THR A 344 -44.07 -39.82 -62.99
N CYS A 345 -42.85 -39.40 -63.31
CA CYS A 345 -42.26 -39.54 -64.64
C CYS A 345 -41.89 -40.99 -64.96
N GLU A 346 -41.40 -41.75 -63.98
CA GLU A 346 -41.10 -43.19 -64.10
C GLU A 346 -42.39 -43.98 -64.33
N ASP A 347 -43.46 -43.69 -63.58
CA ASP A 347 -44.80 -44.27 -63.81
C ASP A 347 -45.31 -43.93 -65.22
N LYS A 348 -45.13 -42.68 -65.67
CA LYS A 348 -45.47 -42.27 -67.04
C LYS A 348 -44.63 -43.04 -68.07
N LEU A 349 -43.33 -43.18 -67.85
CA LEU A 349 -42.41 -43.91 -68.72
C LEU A 349 -42.79 -45.39 -68.84
N LEU A 350 -43.11 -46.04 -67.71
CA LEU A 350 -43.61 -47.42 -67.67
C LEU A 350 -44.95 -47.56 -68.42
N SER A 351 -45.74 -46.49 -68.47
CA SER A 351 -47.02 -46.46 -69.21
C SER A 351 -46.91 -46.00 -70.68
N SER A 352 -45.76 -45.49 -71.12
CA SER A 352 -45.63 -44.82 -72.42
C SER A 352 -44.64 -45.52 -73.37
N ASP A 353 -45.20 -46.27 -74.33
CA ASP A 353 -44.49 -46.89 -75.48
C ASP A 353 -43.85 -45.86 -76.46
N ILE A 354 -44.09 -44.57 -76.25
CA ILE A 354 -43.82 -43.47 -77.19
C ILE A 354 -42.42 -42.85 -76.99
N LEU A 355 -41.83 -42.93 -75.78
CA LEU A 355 -40.52 -42.36 -75.48
C LEU A 355 -39.36 -43.20 -76.04
N VAL A 356 -39.50 -44.52 -76.05
CA VAL A 356 -38.56 -45.43 -76.73
C VAL A 356 -38.53 -45.14 -78.23
N GLN A 357 -39.69 -44.90 -78.84
CA GLN A 357 -39.79 -44.48 -80.24
C GLN A 357 -39.18 -43.09 -80.49
N SER A 358 -39.34 -42.15 -79.55
CA SER A 358 -38.81 -40.78 -79.68
C SER A 358 -37.29 -40.73 -79.51
N LEU A 359 -36.70 -41.54 -78.62
CA LEU A 359 -35.24 -41.68 -78.46
C LEU A 359 -34.59 -42.31 -79.68
N LEU A 360 -35.22 -43.33 -80.29
CA LEU A 360 -34.81 -43.88 -81.58
C LEU A 360 -34.85 -42.80 -82.68
N HIS A 361 -35.84 -41.92 -82.65
CA HIS A 361 -35.98 -40.85 -83.63
C HIS A 361 -34.94 -39.72 -83.48
N ILE A 362 -34.64 -39.27 -82.24
CA ILE A 362 -33.68 -38.19 -81.97
C ILE A 362 -32.22 -38.63 -82.24
N LEU A 363 -31.90 -39.89 -81.96
CA LEU A 363 -30.57 -40.46 -82.24
C LEU A 363 -30.39 -40.82 -83.73
N GLY A 364 -31.37 -40.51 -84.59
CA GLY A 364 -31.30 -40.76 -86.03
C GLY A 364 -31.32 -42.24 -86.42
N ALA A 365 -31.62 -43.13 -85.49
CA ALA A 365 -31.62 -44.58 -85.71
C ALA A 365 -33.02 -45.02 -86.14
N GLN A 366 -33.20 -45.29 -87.43
CA GLN A 366 -34.48 -45.77 -87.98
C GLN A 366 -34.72 -47.28 -87.81
N SER A 367 -33.84 -48.02 -87.13
CA SER A 367 -34.05 -49.43 -86.82
C SER A 367 -34.03 -49.69 -85.31
N GLY A 368 -34.98 -50.50 -84.85
CA GLY A 368 -35.13 -50.92 -83.44
C GLY A 368 -34.07 -51.93 -82.99
N ASP A 369 -32.80 -51.73 -83.36
CA ASP A 369 -31.69 -52.57 -82.89
C ASP A 369 -31.00 -51.88 -81.69
N PRO A 370 -31.16 -52.39 -80.45
CA PRO A 370 -30.61 -51.80 -79.24
C PRO A 370 -29.08 -51.69 -79.24
N SER A 371 -28.40 -52.47 -80.09
CA SER A 371 -26.94 -52.50 -80.19
C SER A 371 -26.33 -51.19 -80.73
N LEU A 372 -27.08 -50.43 -81.52
CA LEU A 372 -26.66 -49.15 -82.09
C LEU A 372 -26.63 -48.02 -81.04
N ILE A 373 -27.57 -48.05 -80.09
CA ILE A 373 -27.64 -47.10 -78.96
C ILE A 373 -26.45 -47.31 -78.02
N VAL A 374 -26.08 -48.57 -77.77
CA VAL A 374 -24.90 -48.93 -76.95
C VAL A 374 -23.61 -48.44 -77.60
N LYS A 375 -23.51 -48.49 -78.93
CA LYS A 375 -22.34 -48.03 -79.68
C LYS A 375 -22.16 -46.51 -79.60
N LEU A 376 -23.24 -45.76 -79.83
CA LEU A 376 -23.27 -44.30 -79.69
C LEU A 376 -23.00 -43.85 -78.24
N TYR A 377 -23.57 -44.55 -77.25
CA TYR A 377 -23.28 -44.28 -75.84
C TYR A 377 -21.79 -44.49 -75.51
N ASN A 378 -21.18 -45.55 -76.03
CA ASN A 378 -19.75 -45.82 -75.83
C ASN A 378 -18.86 -44.78 -76.53
N GLU A 379 -19.18 -44.36 -77.75
CA GLU A 379 -18.45 -43.29 -78.46
C GLU A 379 -18.54 -41.95 -77.71
N THR A 380 -19.72 -41.61 -77.21
CA THR A 380 -19.93 -40.40 -76.40
C THR A 380 -19.18 -40.48 -75.07
N ARG A 381 -19.15 -41.66 -74.45
CA ARG A 381 -18.41 -41.90 -73.20
C ARG A 381 -16.90 -41.80 -73.38
N GLU A 382 -16.35 -42.25 -74.50
CA GLU A 382 -14.92 -42.08 -74.80
C GLU A 382 -14.56 -40.62 -75.06
N LEU A 383 -15.40 -39.86 -75.77
CA LEU A 383 -15.26 -38.40 -75.95
C LEU A 383 -15.25 -37.64 -74.61
N VAL A 384 -16.12 -38.03 -73.67
CA VAL A 384 -16.15 -37.43 -72.33
C VAL A 384 -14.88 -37.74 -71.53
N LYS A 385 -14.34 -38.95 -71.64
CA LYS A 385 -13.07 -39.32 -70.98
C LYS A 385 -11.89 -38.53 -71.56
N GLU A 386 -11.84 -38.35 -72.88
CA GLU A 386 -10.80 -37.56 -73.55
C GLU A 386 -10.84 -36.10 -73.11
N LEU A 387 -12.04 -35.51 -73.00
CA LEU A 387 -12.24 -34.16 -72.46
C LEU A 387 -11.82 -34.05 -70.99
N GLN A 388 -12.15 -35.04 -70.15
CA GLN A 388 -11.70 -35.08 -68.75
C GLN A 388 -10.17 -35.10 -68.64
N HIS A 389 -9.51 -35.92 -69.46
CA HIS A 389 -8.05 -36.00 -69.46
C HIS A 389 -7.39 -34.67 -69.86
N ASN A 390 -7.94 -33.99 -70.87
CA ASN A 390 -7.46 -32.68 -71.31
C ASN A 390 -7.64 -31.59 -70.23
N VAL A 391 -8.75 -31.63 -69.47
CA VAL A 391 -8.99 -30.70 -68.36
C VAL A 391 -8.02 -30.95 -67.21
N ASP A 392 -7.81 -32.22 -66.83
CA ASP A 392 -6.88 -32.59 -65.77
C ASP A 392 -5.44 -32.18 -66.09
N ASP A 393 -4.99 -32.38 -67.33
CA ASP A 393 -3.66 -31.97 -67.78
C ASP A 393 -3.46 -30.45 -67.74
N GLU A 394 -4.48 -29.67 -68.10
CA GLU A 394 -4.43 -28.22 -68.04
C GLU A 394 -4.44 -27.69 -66.60
N CYS A 395 -5.22 -28.33 -65.71
CA CYS A 395 -5.22 -28.03 -64.28
C CYS A 395 -3.84 -28.30 -63.65
N ARG A 396 -3.23 -29.46 -63.91
CA ARG A 396 -1.87 -29.77 -63.43
C ARG A 396 -0.83 -28.79 -63.97
N ARG A 397 -0.95 -28.36 -65.23
CA ARG A 397 -0.08 -27.33 -65.80
C ARG A 397 -0.20 -26.00 -65.04
N ARG A 398 -1.42 -25.58 -64.69
CA ARG A 398 -1.66 -24.36 -63.92
C ARG A 398 -1.19 -24.44 -62.47
N GLU A 399 -1.36 -25.59 -61.81
CA GLU A 399 -0.83 -25.84 -60.46
C GLU A 399 0.70 -25.75 -60.42
N ASN A 400 1.38 -26.40 -61.39
CA ASN A 400 2.83 -26.32 -61.53
C ASN A 400 3.34 -24.89 -61.78
N PHE A 401 2.57 -24.06 -62.51
CA PHE A 401 2.88 -22.64 -62.68
C PHE A 401 2.71 -21.84 -61.39
N ALA A 402 1.64 -22.11 -60.63
CA ALA A 402 1.39 -21.46 -59.34
C ALA A 402 2.46 -21.81 -58.30
N GLU A 403 2.95 -23.05 -58.29
CA GLU A 403 4.04 -23.47 -57.40
C GLU A 403 5.37 -22.77 -57.73
N LYS A 404 5.75 -22.70 -59.02
CA LYS A 404 6.93 -21.93 -59.47
C LYS A 404 6.83 -20.44 -59.14
N TYR A 405 5.63 -19.88 -59.14
CA TYR A 405 5.39 -18.48 -58.74
C TYR A 405 5.52 -18.28 -57.22
N LYS A 406 5.19 -19.30 -56.42
CA LYS A 406 5.30 -19.29 -54.96
C LYS A 406 6.77 -19.31 -54.54
N GLU A 407 7.60 -20.09 -55.22
CA GLU A 407 9.04 -20.22 -54.96
C GLU A 407 9.87 -18.99 -55.41
N SER A 408 9.42 -18.25 -56.42
CA SER A 408 10.13 -17.06 -56.92
C SER A 408 9.90 -15.78 -56.09
N SER A 409 9.03 -15.81 -55.08
CA SER A 409 8.66 -14.63 -54.29
C SER A 409 9.53 -14.43 -53.03
N GLN A 410 10.76 -13.94 -53.21
CA GLN A 410 11.65 -13.46 -52.11
C GLN A 410 11.04 -12.30 -51.28
N LEU A 411 9.90 -11.74 -51.72
CA LEU A 411 9.14 -10.70 -51.03
C LEU A 411 8.56 -11.12 -49.67
N ARG A 412 8.25 -12.41 -49.49
CA ARG A 412 7.62 -12.89 -48.25
C ARG A 412 8.54 -12.79 -47.03
N THR A 413 9.82 -13.07 -47.22
CA THR A 413 10.85 -13.01 -46.18
C THR A 413 11.23 -11.58 -45.79
N TYR A 414 10.99 -10.62 -46.69
CA TYR A 414 11.22 -9.18 -46.42
C TYR A 414 10.03 -8.50 -45.73
N LEU A 415 8.79 -8.94 -45.99
CA LEU A 415 7.57 -8.33 -45.45
C LEU A 415 7.15 -8.87 -44.08
N TYR A 416 7.42 -10.15 -43.82
CA TYR A 416 6.89 -10.86 -42.65
C TYR A 416 8.04 -11.46 -41.84
N ASP A 417 8.08 -11.15 -40.54
CA ASP A 417 9.06 -11.70 -39.61
C ASP A 417 8.35 -12.42 -38.46
N GLY A 418 8.85 -13.61 -38.13
CA GLY A 418 8.33 -14.45 -37.06
C GLY A 418 7.04 -15.21 -37.36
N CYS A 419 6.75 -16.17 -36.47
CA CYS A 419 5.68 -17.17 -36.55
C CYS A 419 4.25 -16.60 -36.61
N THR A 420 4.08 -15.29 -36.46
CA THR A 420 2.77 -14.63 -36.34
C THR A 420 2.22 -14.08 -37.66
N ARG A 421 2.95 -14.19 -38.78
CA ARG A 421 2.53 -13.67 -40.11
C ARG A 421 2.12 -12.18 -40.07
N GLN A 422 2.66 -11.38 -39.16
CA GLN A 422 2.40 -9.94 -39.09
C GLN A 422 3.48 -9.14 -39.83
N PRO A 423 3.11 -8.06 -40.56
CA PRO A 423 4.10 -7.20 -41.20
C PRO A 423 4.98 -6.49 -40.16
N ARG A 424 6.28 -6.34 -40.44
CA ARG A 424 7.22 -5.62 -39.54
C ARG A 424 6.73 -4.17 -39.30
N ARG A 425 6.27 -3.88 -38.08
CA ARG A 425 5.71 -2.57 -37.68
C ARG A 425 6.73 -1.42 -37.70
N SER A 426 8.03 -1.72 -37.71
CA SER A 426 9.11 -0.71 -37.62
C SER A 426 9.48 -0.06 -38.95
N ASP A 427 9.06 -0.61 -40.09
CA ASP A 427 9.43 -0.09 -41.40
C ASP A 427 8.32 0.81 -41.98
N ARG A 428 8.61 2.12 -42.04
CA ARG A 428 7.68 3.14 -42.58
C ARG A 428 7.26 2.85 -44.02
N ALA A 429 8.13 2.24 -44.83
CA ALA A 429 7.81 1.91 -46.21
C ALA A 429 6.78 0.77 -46.30
N VAL A 430 6.90 -0.23 -45.43
CA VAL A 430 5.95 -1.36 -45.36
C VAL A 430 4.61 -0.92 -44.81
N SER A 431 4.60 -0.03 -43.80
CA SER A 431 3.37 0.55 -43.27
C SER A 431 2.64 1.41 -44.30
N ALA A 432 3.38 2.22 -45.06
CA ALA A 432 2.84 3.02 -46.17
C ALA A 432 2.28 2.11 -47.29
N LEU A 433 3.00 1.06 -47.69
CA LEU A 433 2.51 0.08 -48.68
C LEU A 433 1.25 -0.65 -48.20
N THR A 434 1.19 -1.04 -46.93
CA THR A 434 0.02 -1.70 -46.35
C THR A 434 -1.19 -0.76 -46.32
N HIS A 435 -0.96 0.52 -45.98
CA HIS A 435 -2.00 1.54 -46.00
C HIS A 435 -2.50 1.80 -47.43
N THR A 436 -1.58 1.96 -48.39
CA THR A 436 -1.91 2.17 -49.81
C THR A 436 -2.64 0.96 -50.39
N LEU A 437 -2.23 -0.26 -50.06
CA LEU A 437 -2.93 -1.49 -50.47
C LEU A 437 -4.35 -1.54 -49.88
N LYS A 438 -4.51 -1.23 -48.59
CA LYS A 438 -5.82 -1.19 -47.93
C LYS A 438 -6.73 -0.13 -48.57
N GLN A 439 -6.17 1.01 -48.93
CA GLN A 439 -6.88 2.07 -49.62
C GLN A 439 -7.29 1.66 -51.05
N HIS A 440 -6.40 0.99 -51.79
CA HIS A 440 -6.72 0.45 -53.11
C HIS A 440 -7.77 -0.67 -53.06
N MET A 441 -7.69 -1.57 -52.09
CA MET A 441 -8.71 -2.60 -51.87
C MET A 441 -10.06 -1.96 -51.57
N GLN A 442 -10.08 -0.92 -50.73
CA GLN A 442 -11.32 -0.21 -50.40
C GLN A 442 -11.88 0.57 -51.60
N ILE A 443 -11.03 1.16 -52.43
CA ILE A 443 -11.44 1.77 -53.71
C ILE A 443 -11.99 0.71 -54.67
N PHE A 444 -11.36 -0.45 -54.74
CA PHE A 444 -11.81 -1.56 -55.58
C PHE A 444 -13.14 -2.13 -55.09
N ASP A 445 -13.29 -2.35 -53.79
CA ASP A 445 -14.55 -2.79 -53.16
C ASP A 445 -15.67 -1.78 -53.42
N ASN A 446 -15.38 -0.48 -53.31
CA ASN A 446 -16.34 0.57 -53.67
C ASN A 446 -16.69 0.54 -55.16
N ARG A 447 -15.72 0.30 -56.05
CA ARG A 447 -15.99 0.14 -57.50
C ARG A 447 -16.79 -1.11 -57.82
N VAL A 448 -16.55 -2.21 -57.10
CA VAL A 448 -17.32 -3.45 -57.22
C VAL A 448 -18.73 -3.24 -56.69
N LEU A 449 -18.91 -2.48 -55.61
CA LEU A 449 -20.21 -2.06 -55.09
C LEU A 449 -20.92 -1.12 -56.08
N ASP A 450 -20.23 -0.16 -56.68
CA ASP A 450 -20.80 0.74 -57.68
C ASP A 450 -21.18 -0.03 -58.96
N ALA A 451 -20.33 -0.97 -59.41
CA ALA A 451 -20.67 -1.89 -60.48
C ALA A 451 -21.87 -2.77 -60.08
N SER A 452 -21.92 -3.23 -58.82
CA SER A 452 -23.05 -4.01 -58.27
C SER A 452 -24.37 -3.23 -58.30
N SER A 453 -24.33 -1.90 -58.18
CA SER A 453 -25.52 -1.03 -58.22
C SER A 453 -26.17 -0.96 -59.62
N LEU A 454 -25.40 -1.22 -60.69
CA LEU A 454 -25.94 -1.39 -62.05
C LEU A 454 -26.78 -2.68 -62.21
N PHE A 455 -26.74 -3.59 -61.22
CA PHE A 455 -27.51 -4.84 -61.21
C PHE A 455 -28.81 -4.71 -60.38
N ALA A 456 -29.53 -3.58 -60.46
CA ALA A 456 -30.70 -3.20 -59.66
C ALA A 456 -31.94 -4.14 -59.66
N SER A 457 -31.81 -5.40 -60.06
CA SER A 457 -32.85 -6.43 -59.95
C SER A 457 -32.28 -7.77 -59.46
N VAL A 458 -31.50 -7.79 -58.38
CA VAL A 458 -31.10 -9.05 -57.72
C VAL A 458 -31.84 -9.15 -56.38
N LYS A 459 -32.58 -10.25 -56.20
CA LYS A 459 -33.23 -10.59 -54.92
C LYS A 459 -32.19 -10.64 -53.80
N ASN A 460 -32.50 -10.00 -52.68
CA ASN A 460 -31.70 -9.99 -51.45
C ASN A 460 -31.17 -11.40 -51.11
N GLY A 461 -29.85 -11.58 -51.16
CA GLY A 461 -29.17 -12.82 -50.75
C GLY A 461 -27.90 -13.19 -51.52
N ASP A 462 -27.65 -12.60 -52.71
CA ASP A 462 -26.47 -12.92 -53.51
C ASP A 462 -25.33 -11.91 -53.26
N LYS A 463 -24.59 -12.10 -52.18
CA LYS A 463 -23.56 -11.16 -51.66
C LYS A 463 -22.38 -10.91 -52.63
N HIS A 464 -22.25 -11.72 -53.69
CA HIS A 464 -21.17 -11.62 -54.67
C HIS A 464 -21.67 -11.59 -56.13
N ASN A 465 -22.98 -11.45 -56.38
CA ASN A 465 -23.58 -11.42 -57.72
C ASN A 465 -23.19 -12.60 -58.64
N LEU A 466 -22.74 -13.72 -58.08
CA LEU A 466 -22.21 -14.85 -58.83
C LEU A 466 -23.30 -15.48 -59.69
N ARG A 467 -24.56 -15.47 -59.24
CA ARG A 467 -25.66 -16.08 -59.96
C ARG A 467 -25.94 -15.41 -61.30
N LYS A 468 -25.95 -14.07 -61.35
CA LYS A 468 -26.15 -13.33 -62.61
C LYS A 468 -24.96 -13.45 -63.54
N LEU A 469 -23.74 -13.51 -63.00
CA LEU A 469 -22.52 -13.73 -63.78
C LEU A 469 -22.54 -15.12 -64.46
N TRP A 470 -22.91 -16.16 -63.72
CA TRP A 470 -23.14 -17.50 -64.27
C TRP A 470 -24.32 -17.54 -65.24
N GLN A 471 -25.38 -16.77 -64.97
CA GLN A 471 -26.53 -16.69 -65.86
C GLN A 471 -26.17 -16.04 -67.21
N TRP A 472 -25.39 -14.96 -67.23
CA TRP A 472 -24.87 -14.37 -68.47
C TRP A 472 -23.87 -15.28 -69.18
N PHE A 473 -23.00 -15.98 -68.44
CA PHE A 473 -22.11 -16.99 -69.03
C PHE A 473 -22.90 -18.09 -69.77
N LEU A 474 -24.04 -18.52 -69.20
CA LEU A 474 -24.85 -19.60 -69.75
C LEU A 474 -25.85 -19.14 -70.82
N THR A 475 -26.33 -17.89 -70.78
CA THR A 475 -27.43 -17.43 -71.65
C THR A 475 -27.04 -16.35 -72.65
N ASP A 476 -25.99 -15.55 -72.40
CA ASP A 476 -25.57 -14.47 -73.30
C ASP A 476 -24.09 -14.09 -73.09
N PRO A 477 -23.15 -14.89 -73.65
CA PRO A 477 -21.71 -14.72 -73.47
C PRO A 477 -21.19 -13.35 -73.96
N ALA A 478 -21.84 -12.75 -74.96
CA ALA A 478 -21.44 -11.46 -75.53
C ALA A 478 -21.65 -10.30 -74.54
N ARG A 479 -22.73 -10.34 -73.76
CA ARG A 479 -23.03 -9.35 -72.71
C ARG A 479 -22.04 -9.42 -71.55
N LEU A 480 -21.64 -10.62 -71.15
CA LEU A 480 -20.58 -10.84 -70.15
C LEU A 480 -19.25 -10.26 -70.61
N LEU A 481 -18.88 -10.51 -71.88
CA LEU A 481 -17.64 -10.04 -72.48
C LEU A 481 -17.59 -8.51 -72.60
N HIS A 482 -18.72 -7.86 -72.88
CA HIS A 482 -18.84 -6.40 -72.90
C HIS A 482 -18.75 -5.78 -71.50
N ALA A 483 -19.35 -6.40 -70.48
CA ALA A 483 -19.25 -5.93 -69.10
C ALA A 483 -17.82 -6.07 -68.55
N LEU A 484 -17.14 -7.17 -68.84
CA LEU A 484 -15.73 -7.40 -68.47
C LEU A 484 -14.78 -6.45 -69.21
N LYS A 485 -15.01 -6.17 -70.50
CA LYS A 485 -14.22 -5.17 -71.25
C LYS A 485 -14.36 -3.77 -70.67
N ASN A 486 -15.58 -3.35 -70.32
CA ASN A 486 -15.79 -2.04 -69.69
C ASN A 486 -15.16 -1.92 -68.30
N ALA A 487 -15.05 -3.02 -67.54
CA ALA A 487 -14.36 -3.03 -66.25
C ALA A 487 -12.82 -2.93 -66.38
N ASN A 488 -12.26 -3.34 -67.53
CA ASN A 488 -10.81 -3.29 -67.79
C ASN A 488 -10.31 -2.02 -68.49
N CYS A 489 -11.20 -1.12 -68.94
CA CYS A 489 -10.81 0.00 -69.81
C CYS A 489 -10.39 1.31 -69.11
N ASN A 490 -10.38 1.39 -67.76
CA ASN A 490 -9.91 2.59 -67.05
C ASN A 490 -8.82 2.24 -66.03
N ILE A 491 -7.66 1.78 -66.55
CA ILE A 491 -6.37 1.80 -65.86
C ILE A 491 -5.68 3.12 -66.19
#